data_AF-A0A3B0AKS9-F1
#
_entry.id   AF-A0A3B0AKS9-F1
#
_cell.length_a   1.000
_cell.length_b   1.000
_cell.length_c   1.000
_cell.angle_alpha   90.00
_cell.angle_beta   90.00
_cell.angle_gamma   90.00
#
_symmetry.space_group_name_H-M   'P 1'
#
loop_
_entity.id
_entity.type
_entity.pdbx_description
1 polymer ?
#
loop_
_entity_poly.entity_id
_entity_poly.type
_entity_poly.pdbx_seq_one_letter_code
_entity_poly.pdbx_strand_id
1 'polypeptide(L)'
;MNDNVFVTTFVFVGIVMLFYGFLKKKQINPKINSMASLTFDGYKGDQVTQMYFHESTIGDRMYGYVLYDRPNGVTRARMDRSQDGSVGVKLSDSKGQERIRLVIDANDVPILEFLNEKGKVVYSLPPKQQD
;
A
#
# COMPACT_ATOMS: atom_id res chain seq x y z
N MET A 1 14.99 -7.65 25.18
CA MET A 1 15.57 -8.19 23.93
C MET A 1 15.37 -7.13 22.88
N ASN A 2 16.46 -6.58 22.32
CA ASN A 2 16.41 -5.42 21.44
C ASN A 2 16.16 -5.86 20.00
N ASP A 3 15.23 -5.17 19.38
CA ASP A 3 14.90 -5.30 17.96
C ASP A 3 15.98 -4.54 17.21
N ASN A 4 16.68 -5.20 16.29
CA ASN A 4 17.64 -4.50 15.44
C ASN A 4 16.86 -3.80 14.33
N VAL A 5 16.54 -2.53 14.57
CA VAL A 5 16.02 -1.61 13.54
C VAL A 5 17.21 -1.08 12.78
N PHE A 6 17.22 -1.25 11.46
CA PHE A 6 18.17 -0.55 10.62
C PHE A 6 17.41 0.50 9.82
N VAL A 7 17.77 1.75 10.03
CA VAL A 7 17.29 2.90 9.26
C VAL A 7 18.48 3.42 8.48
N THR A 8 18.37 3.51 7.16
CA THR A 8 19.40 4.15 6.35
C THR A 8 18.75 5.15 5.41
N THR A 9 19.27 6.37 5.46
CA THR A 9 18.85 7.49 4.63
C THR A 9 19.96 7.77 3.63
N PHE A 10 19.63 7.75 2.35
CA PHE A 10 20.52 8.25 1.30
C PHE A 10 19.94 9.57 0.76
N VAL A 11 20.75 10.63 0.77
CA VAL A 11 20.38 11.92 0.18
C VAL A 11 21.17 12.09 -1.11
N PHE A 12 20.46 12.10 -2.24
CA PHE A 12 21.03 12.45 -3.54
C PHE A 12 20.29 13.68 -4.04
N VAL A 13 21.00 14.82 -4.15
CA VAL A 13 20.57 16.08 -4.78
C VAL A 13 19.05 16.28 -4.81
N GLY A 14 18.46 16.69 -3.68
CA GLY A 14 17.04 17.07 -3.59
C GLY A 14 16.03 15.94 -3.41
N ILE A 15 16.46 14.66 -3.46
CA ILE A 15 15.63 13.49 -3.15
C ILE A 15 16.17 12.82 -1.89
N VAL A 16 15.29 12.60 -0.90
CA VAL A 16 15.59 11.79 0.29
C VAL A 16 15.00 10.40 0.09
N MET A 17 15.86 9.38 0.13
CA MET A 17 15.49 7.98 0.07
C MET A 17 15.61 7.37 1.46
N LEU A 18 14.52 6.89 2.04
CA LEU A 18 14.52 6.22 3.34
C LEU A 18 14.29 4.72 3.15
N PHE A 19 15.20 3.93 3.71
CA PHE A 19 15.02 2.50 3.91
C PHE A 19 14.77 2.24 5.40
N TYR A 20 13.61 1.69 5.72
CA TYR A 20 13.31 1.14 7.05
C TYR A 20 13.21 -0.38 6.95
N GLY A 21 14.06 -1.10 7.68
CA GLY A 21 14.08 -2.56 7.74
C GLY A 21 14.10 -3.10 9.17
N PHE A 22 13.23 -4.07 9.46
CA PHE A 22 13.25 -4.84 10.72
C PHE A 22 13.58 -6.31 10.42
N LEU A 23 14.68 -6.82 10.98
CA LEU A 23 15.06 -8.24 10.92
C LEU A 23 15.15 -8.79 12.36
N LYS A 24 14.33 -9.80 12.69
CA LYS A 24 14.42 -10.51 13.98
C LYS A 24 14.81 -11.97 13.84
N LYS A 25 15.69 -12.41 14.74
CA LYS A 25 16.06 -13.82 14.94
C LYS A 25 14.90 -14.60 15.55
N LYS A 26 14.70 -15.83 15.06
CA LYS A 26 13.67 -16.81 15.44
C LYS A 26 13.53 -16.93 16.97
N GLN A 27 12.41 -16.48 17.54
CA GLN A 27 12.03 -16.78 18.92
C GLN A 27 11.32 -18.14 18.99
N ILE A 28 11.31 -18.75 20.19
CA ILE A 28 10.69 -20.06 20.51
C ILE A 28 9.16 -20.06 20.31
N ASN A 29 8.56 -18.92 19.96
CA ASN A 29 7.20 -18.78 19.47
C ASN A 29 7.28 -18.16 18.06
N PRO A 30 6.59 -18.71 17.03
CA PRO A 30 6.75 -18.27 15.65
C PRO A 30 5.97 -16.97 15.48
N LYS A 31 6.49 -15.86 16.02
CA LYS A 31 6.07 -14.52 15.60
C LYS A 31 7.19 -13.77 14.87
N ILE A 32 7.15 -13.75 13.53
CA ILE A 32 8.04 -13.07 12.59
C ILE A 32 7.25 -11.88 12.08
N ASN A 33 7.69 -10.69 12.45
CA ASN A 33 7.24 -9.46 11.84
C ASN A 33 8.43 -8.91 11.05
N SER A 34 8.32 -8.90 9.74
CA SER A 34 9.33 -8.35 8.82
C SER A 34 8.71 -7.18 8.08
N MET A 35 9.35 -6.02 8.16
CA MET A 35 8.92 -4.83 7.44
C MET A 35 10.09 -4.27 6.65
N ALA A 36 9.83 -3.91 5.40
CA ALA A 36 10.73 -3.15 4.55
C ALA A 36 9.93 -2.04 3.86
N SER A 37 10.44 -0.81 3.86
CA SER A 37 9.90 0.25 3.02
C SER A 37 11.01 0.97 2.26
N LEU A 38 10.67 1.39 1.04
CA LEU A 38 11.46 2.31 0.24
C LEU A 38 10.59 3.52 -0.08
N THR A 39 11.06 4.70 0.30
CA THR A 39 10.33 5.94 0.07
C THR A 39 11.14 6.87 -0.82
N PHE A 40 10.44 7.62 -1.66
CA PHE A 40 11.01 8.80 -2.30
C PHE A 40 10.27 10.01 -1.77
N ASP A 41 11.03 10.98 -1.34
CA ASP A 41 10.53 12.19 -0.73
C ASP A 41 10.95 13.41 -1.56
N GLY A 42 10.03 14.36 -1.70
CA GLY A 42 10.32 15.67 -2.24
C GLY A 42 11.17 16.51 -1.30
N TYR A 43 11.42 17.76 -1.70
CA TYR A 43 12.08 18.71 -0.84
C TYR A 43 11.22 19.00 0.41
N LYS A 44 11.80 18.87 1.62
CA LYS A 44 11.20 19.11 2.95
C LYS A 44 10.28 18.02 3.54
N GLY A 45 10.38 16.75 3.13
CA GLY A 45 9.70 15.66 3.85
C GLY A 45 8.30 15.31 3.33
N ASP A 46 8.00 15.72 2.10
CA ASP A 46 6.82 15.32 1.34
C ASP A 46 7.07 14.01 0.58
N GLN A 47 6.84 12.86 1.23
CA GLN A 47 6.89 11.55 0.59
C GLN A 47 6.00 11.51 -0.67
N VAL A 48 6.58 11.43 -1.86
CA VAL A 48 5.84 11.39 -3.13
C VAL A 48 5.44 9.97 -3.51
N THR A 49 6.25 8.98 -3.13
CA THR A 49 5.93 7.57 -3.40
C THR A 49 6.55 6.62 -2.38
N GLN A 50 5.94 5.46 -2.21
CA GLN A 50 6.36 4.41 -1.30
C GLN A 50 6.22 3.03 -1.94
N MET A 51 7.26 2.21 -1.84
CA MET A 51 7.15 0.76 -1.88
C MET A 51 7.21 0.24 -0.45
N TYR A 52 6.38 -0.74 -0.12
CA TYR A 52 6.37 -1.34 1.21
C TYR A 52 6.13 -2.84 1.15
N PHE A 53 6.68 -3.53 2.13
CA PHE A 53 6.51 -4.94 2.41
C PHE A 53 6.32 -5.10 3.93
N HIS A 54 5.29 -5.82 4.32
CA HIS A 54 4.97 -6.16 5.69
C HIS A 54 4.52 -7.62 5.73
N GLU A 55 5.26 -8.45 6.45
CA GLU A 55 4.93 -9.85 6.69
C GLU A 55 4.79 -10.06 8.19
N SER A 56 3.62 -10.54 8.60
CA SER A 56 3.44 -11.18 9.91
C SER A 56 3.34 -12.69 9.76
N THR A 57 3.61 -13.36 10.86
CA THR A 57 3.96 -14.78 10.96
C THR A 57 2.93 -15.81 10.56
N ILE A 58 1.68 -15.40 10.36
CA ILE A 58 0.60 -16.31 9.98
C ILE A 58 -0.11 -15.66 8.80
N GLY A 59 0.34 -15.95 7.57
CA GLY A 59 -0.37 -15.64 6.32
C GLY A 59 -0.50 -14.16 5.94
N ASP A 60 -0.29 -13.25 6.88
CA ASP A 60 -0.56 -11.83 6.74
C ASP A 60 0.58 -11.12 6.03
N ARG A 61 0.56 -11.20 4.69
CA ARG A 61 1.51 -10.52 3.81
C ARG A 61 0.82 -9.37 3.11
N MET A 62 1.29 -8.16 3.40
CA MET A 62 0.88 -6.95 2.72
C MET A 62 2.10 -6.34 2.03
N TYR A 63 2.01 -6.10 0.74
CA TYR A 63 3.05 -5.40 0.01
C TYR A 63 2.43 -4.58 -1.10
N GLY A 64 3.07 -3.47 -1.44
CA GLY A 64 2.50 -2.59 -2.45
C GLY A 64 3.32 -1.36 -2.74
N TYR A 65 2.76 -0.57 -3.65
CA TYR A 65 3.25 0.69 -4.13
C TYR A 65 2.16 1.76 -3.91
N VAL A 66 2.54 2.92 -3.40
CA VAL A 66 1.64 4.07 -3.17
C VAL A 66 2.23 5.29 -3.86
N LEU A 67 1.40 6.01 -4.61
CA LEU A 67 1.69 7.34 -5.14
C LEU A 67 0.85 8.37 -4.39
N TYR A 68 1.50 9.41 -3.88
CA TYR A 68 0.85 10.52 -3.19
C TYR A 68 0.74 11.74 -4.11
N ASP A 69 -0.39 12.43 -4.06
CA ASP A 69 -0.58 13.74 -4.69
C ASP A 69 -0.09 14.83 -3.72
N ARG A 70 0.84 15.69 -4.17
CA ARG A 70 1.47 16.73 -3.35
C ARG A 70 1.13 18.12 -3.88
N PRO A 71 0.96 19.13 -2.99
CA PRO A 71 1.27 19.11 -1.56
C PRO A 71 0.16 18.52 -0.66
N ASN A 72 -1.01 18.19 -1.21
CA ASN A 72 -2.18 17.79 -0.43
C ASN A 72 -2.00 16.51 0.41
N GLY A 73 -1.00 15.68 0.08
CA GLY A 73 -0.66 14.46 0.80
C GLY A 73 -1.68 13.33 0.66
N VAL A 74 -2.61 13.46 -0.29
CA VAL A 74 -3.64 12.44 -0.52
C VAL A 74 -3.06 11.28 -1.32
N THR A 75 -3.47 10.06 -1.00
CA THR A 75 -3.14 8.90 -1.84
C THR A 75 -3.83 9.07 -3.19
N ARG A 76 -3.05 9.07 -4.27
CA ARG A 76 -3.56 9.21 -5.64
C ARG A 76 -3.77 7.88 -6.33
N ALA A 77 -2.82 6.98 -6.13
CA ALA A 77 -2.88 5.63 -6.65
C ALA A 77 -2.23 4.66 -5.67
N ARG A 78 -2.77 3.46 -5.59
CA ARG A 78 -2.18 2.37 -4.82
C ARG A 78 -2.30 1.08 -5.60
N MET A 79 -1.25 0.28 -5.59
CA MET A 79 -1.28 -1.11 -6.00
C MET A 79 -0.79 -1.93 -4.82
N ASP A 80 -1.59 -2.88 -4.34
CA ASP A 80 -1.19 -3.69 -3.19
C ASP A 80 -1.85 -5.06 -3.18
N ARG A 81 -1.18 -5.99 -2.50
CA ARG A 81 -1.79 -7.19 -1.95
C ARG A 81 -2.22 -6.89 -0.52
N SER A 82 -3.48 -7.14 -0.23
CA SER A 82 -4.08 -7.04 1.09
C SER A 82 -3.87 -8.34 1.89
N GLN A 83 -4.09 -8.25 3.20
CA GLN A 83 -3.94 -9.35 4.15
C GLN A 83 -4.92 -10.51 3.86
N ASP A 84 -6.13 -10.19 3.40
CA ASP A 84 -7.14 -11.17 2.97
C ASP A 84 -6.74 -11.93 1.69
N GLY A 85 -5.64 -11.54 1.07
CA GLY A 85 -5.12 -12.12 -0.15
C GLY A 85 -5.66 -11.49 -1.43
N SER A 86 -6.57 -10.52 -1.33
CA SER A 86 -6.97 -9.73 -2.48
C SER A 86 -5.79 -8.91 -3.01
N VAL A 87 -5.77 -8.70 -4.33
CA VAL A 87 -4.76 -7.88 -5.00
C VAL A 87 -5.48 -6.84 -5.82
N GLY A 88 -5.05 -5.59 -5.78
CA GLY A 88 -5.72 -4.58 -6.58
C GLY A 88 -4.95 -3.30 -6.81
N VAL A 89 -5.49 -2.54 -7.76
CA VAL A 89 -5.12 -1.16 -8.07
C VAL A 89 -6.30 -0.27 -7.74
N LYS A 90 -6.06 0.78 -6.96
CA LYS A 90 -7.05 1.78 -6.59
C LYS A 90 -6.57 3.16 -7.01
N LEU A 91 -7.46 3.93 -7.62
CA LEU A 91 -7.21 5.31 -8.03
C LEU A 91 -8.18 6.23 -7.29
N SER A 92 -7.64 7.33 -6.78
CA SER A 92 -8.39 8.35 -6.05
C SER A 92 -8.41 9.67 -6.80
N ASP A 93 -9.42 10.48 -6.56
CA ASP A 93 -9.49 11.86 -7.04
C ASP A 93 -8.57 12.81 -6.24
N SER A 94 -8.61 14.11 -6.57
CA SER A 94 -7.70 15.11 -5.97
C SER A 94 -8.03 15.39 -4.50
N LYS A 95 -9.19 14.90 -4.03
CA LYS A 95 -9.63 14.96 -2.64
C LYS A 95 -9.28 13.67 -1.88
N GLY A 96 -8.58 12.73 -2.52
CA GLY A 96 -8.21 11.43 -1.95
C GLY A 96 -9.35 10.40 -1.93
N GLN A 97 -10.47 10.68 -2.61
CA GLN A 97 -11.61 9.76 -2.63
C GLN A 97 -11.45 8.75 -3.76
N GLU A 98 -11.57 7.46 -3.45
CA GLU A 98 -11.47 6.41 -4.45
C GLU A 98 -12.55 6.56 -5.54
N ARG A 99 -12.14 6.45 -6.80
CA ARG A 99 -12.99 6.55 -7.99
C ARG A 99 -12.95 5.30 -8.86
N ILE A 100 -11.85 4.56 -8.83
CA ILE A 100 -11.66 3.35 -9.62
C ILE A 100 -10.98 2.30 -8.76
N ARG A 101 -11.48 1.06 -8.81
CA ARG A 101 -10.87 -0.11 -8.18
C ARG A 101 -10.81 -1.24 -9.20
N LEU A 102 -9.63 -1.76 -9.48
CA LEU A 102 -9.41 -3.01 -10.21
C LEU A 102 -8.85 -4.02 -9.22
N VAL A 103 -9.64 -5.01 -8.84
CA VAL A 103 -9.34 -5.92 -7.72
C VAL A 103 -9.58 -7.36 -8.18
N ILE A 104 -8.70 -8.26 -7.77
CA ILE A 104 -8.99 -9.70 -7.70
C ILE A 104 -9.20 -9.98 -6.22
N ASP A 105 -10.40 -10.44 -5.86
CA ASP A 105 -10.75 -10.68 -4.46
C ASP A 105 -10.10 -11.97 -3.92
N ALA A 106 -10.36 -12.30 -2.66
CA ALA A 106 -9.81 -13.49 -2.01
C ALA A 106 -10.32 -14.82 -2.61
N ASN A 107 -11.36 -14.79 -3.44
CA ASN A 107 -11.94 -15.95 -4.13
C ASN A 107 -11.53 -16.00 -5.61
N ASP A 108 -10.48 -15.27 -6.00
CA ASP A 108 -9.98 -15.15 -7.37
C ASP A 108 -11.00 -14.57 -8.36
N VAL A 109 -11.98 -13.78 -7.88
CA VAL A 109 -12.97 -13.11 -8.74
C VAL A 109 -12.45 -11.73 -9.15
N PRO A 110 -12.25 -11.45 -10.45
CA PRO A 110 -11.83 -10.15 -10.94
C PRO A 110 -13.00 -9.16 -10.95
N ILE A 111 -12.77 -7.95 -10.44
CA ILE A 111 -13.75 -6.88 -10.27
C ILE A 111 -13.12 -5.55 -10.69
N LEU A 112 -13.79 -4.81 -11.58
CA LEU A 112 -13.51 -3.41 -11.91
C LEU A 112 -14.71 -2.55 -11.53
N GLU A 113 -14.55 -1.66 -10.55
CA GLU A 113 -15.60 -0.76 -10.07
C GLU A 113 -15.24 0.71 -10.35
N PHE A 114 -16.25 1.49 -10.76
CA PHE A 114 -16.22 2.95 -10.77
C PHE A 114 -17.12 3.48 -9.65
N LEU A 115 -16.63 4.46 -8.90
CA LEU A 115 -17.27 5.00 -7.71
C LEU A 115 -17.57 6.49 -7.90
N ASN A 116 -18.73 6.93 -7.43
CA ASN A 116 -19.09 8.34 -7.40
C ASN A 116 -18.47 9.07 -6.20
N GLU A 117 -18.79 10.37 -6.07
CA GLU A 117 -18.34 11.25 -5.00
C GLU A 117 -18.65 10.78 -3.57
N LYS A 118 -19.61 9.88 -3.39
CA LYS A 118 -19.97 9.34 -2.08
C LYS A 118 -19.34 7.96 -1.82
N GLY A 119 -18.47 7.49 -2.72
CA GLY A 119 -17.90 6.14 -2.67
C GLY A 119 -18.89 5.04 -3.05
N LYS A 120 -20.01 5.39 -3.70
CA LYS A 120 -20.99 4.40 -4.18
C LYS A 120 -20.60 3.94 -5.58
N VAL A 121 -20.62 2.63 -5.81
CA VAL A 121 -20.39 2.02 -7.11
C VAL A 121 -21.47 2.48 -8.10
N VAL A 122 -21.05 3.06 -9.22
CA VAL A 122 -21.92 3.47 -10.32
C VAL A 122 -21.79 2.56 -11.54
N TYR A 123 -20.70 1.82 -11.64
CA TYR A 123 -20.47 0.83 -12.69
C TYR A 123 -19.54 -0.28 -12.18
N SER A 124 -19.79 -1.52 -12.61
CA SER A 124 -19.03 -2.70 -12.19
C SER A 124 -18.86 -3.66 -13.36
N LEU A 125 -17.68 -4.27 -13.45
CA LEU A 125 -17.39 -5.42 -14.32
C LEU A 125 -16.76 -6.53 -13.46
N PRO A 126 -17.41 -7.70 -13.31
CA PRO A 126 -18.75 -8.01 -13.83
C PRO A 126 -19.84 -7.11 -13.21
N PRO A 127 -21.00 -6.95 -13.88
CA PRO A 127 -22.14 -6.26 -13.28
C PRO A 127 -22.54 -6.94 -11.98
N LYS A 128 -22.87 -6.15 -10.94
CA LYS A 128 -23.46 -6.71 -9.72
C LYS A 128 -24.82 -7.28 -10.06
N GLN A 129 -25.08 -8.52 -9.64
CA GLN A 129 -26.43 -9.08 -9.70
C GLN A 129 -27.34 -8.18 -8.85
N GLN A 130 -28.45 -7.74 -9.43
CA GLN A 130 -29.51 -7.08 -8.66
C GLN A 130 -30.26 -8.20 -7.93
N ASP A 131 -30.13 -8.23 -6.60
CA ASP A 131 -31.00 -9.05 -5.74
C ASP A 131 -32.46 -8.58 -5.81
#